data_AF-A0A1V6F5K1-F1
#
_entry.id   AF-A0A1V6F5K1-F1
#
_cell.length_a   1.000
_cell.length_b   1.000
_cell.length_c   1.000
_cell.angle_alpha   90.00
_cell.angle_beta   90.00
_cell.angle_gamma   90.00
#
_symmetry.space_group_name_H-M   'P 1'
#
loop_
_entity.id
_entity.type
_entity.pdbx_description
1 polymer ?
#
loop_
_entity_poly.entity_id
_entity_poly.type
_entity_poly.pdbx_seq_one_letter_code
_entity_poly.pdbx_strand_id
1 'polypeptide(L)'
;MTARELVLNFVNQYNKPFDTPLVANMTGLEIRELEPIISELLKDKIIRLASHRESIYVRSNRFSTNLDKQLRAHWSFDPKAALALLDLIERRSFTSIRSIAEAFGRSRQWVFVYLEAMASVKVIGINKSGYCVLDHQKIPMVGSIVIKGILGELRSKAGMPPKQRAPYRTKKRMAQHPQQAL
;
A
#
# COMPACT_ATOMS: atom_id res chain seq x y z
N MET A 1 -27.97 -4.94 6.80
CA MET A 1 -26.64 -5.54 7.00
C MET A 1 -26.82 -7.04 7.20
N THR A 2 -26.05 -7.85 6.52
CA THR A 2 -26.04 -9.31 6.70
C THR A 2 -25.05 -9.73 7.80
N ALA A 3 -25.22 -10.91 8.39
CA ALA A 3 -24.29 -11.46 9.39
C ALA A 3 -22.84 -11.50 8.85
N ARG A 4 -22.68 -11.89 7.58
CA ARG A 4 -21.40 -11.90 6.87
C ARG A 4 -20.78 -10.50 6.77
N GLU A 5 -21.56 -9.48 6.46
CA GLU A 5 -21.08 -8.09 6.40
C GLU A 5 -20.62 -7.57 7.76
N LEU A 6 -21.33 -7.91 8.84
CA LEU A 6 -20.94 -7.54 10.20
C LEU A 6 -19.58 -8.14 10.57
N VAL A 7 -19.40 -9.43 10.31
CA VAL A 7 -18.13 -10.13 10.56
C VAL A 7 -17.02 -9.57 9.65
N LEU A 8 -17.30 -9.31 8.38
CA LEU A 8 -16.32 -8.73 7.46
C LEU A 8 -15.89 -7.32 7.90
N ASN A 9 -16.83 -6.50 8.38
CA ASN A 9 -16.54 -5.19 8.93
C ASN A 9 -15.67 -5.29 10.19
N PHE A 10 -15.99 -6.22 11.10
CA PHE A 10 -15.15 -6.53 12.25
C PHE A 10 -13.72 -6.90 11.80
N VAL A 11 -13.56 -7.86 10.88
CA VAL A 11 -12.25 -8.31 10.40
C VAL A 11 -11.45 -7.19 9.73
N ASN A 12 -12.14 -6.28 9.02
CA ASN A 12 -11.49 -5.16 8.34
C ASN A 12 -11.02 -4.06 9.30
N GLN A 13 -11.74 -3.83 10.40
CA GLN A 13 -11.44 -2.79 11.38
C GLN A 13 -10.54 -3.29 12.52
N TYR A 14 -10.71 -4.55 12.95
CA TYR A 14 -10.01 -5.14 14.07
C TYR A 14 -8.65 -5.71 13.66
N ASN A 15 -7.60 -4.90 13.83
CA ASN A 15 -6.24 -5.19 13.38
C ASN A 15 -5.38 -6.03 14.35
N LYS A 16 -6.03 -6.78 15.26
CA LYS A 16 -5.40 -7.66 16.26
C LYS A 16 -5.85 -9.12 16.05
N PRO A 17 -5.11 -10.12 16.56
CA PRO A 17 -5.61 -11.49 16.62
C PRO A 17 -6.93 -11.58 17.38
N PHE A 18 -7.84 -12.42 16.91
CA PHE A 18 -9.18 -12.58 17.48
C PHE A 18 -9.60 -14.05 17.46
N ASP A 19 -10.56 -14.38 18.32
CA ASP A 19 -11.20 -15.69 18.41
C ASP A 19 -12.70 -15.57 18.08
N THR A 20 -13.36 -16.72 17.91
CA THR A 20 -14.79 -16.80 17.63
C THR A 20 -15.65 -16.12 18.72
N PRO A 21 -15.39 -16.32 20.02
CA PRO A 21 -16.13 -15.64 21.09
C PRO A 21 -16.04 -14.11 21.04
N LEU A 22 -14.86 -13.54 20.75
CA LEU A 22 -14.71 -12.09 20.64
C LEU A 22 -15.53 -11.52 19.50
N VAL A 23 -15.55 -12.20 18.34
CA VAL A 23 -16.34 -11.75 17.19
C VAL A 23 -17.82 -11.76 17.56
N ALA A 24 -18.32 -12.86 18.15
CA ALA A 24 -19.70 -12.97 18.61
C ALA A 24 -20.10 -11.84 19.56
N ASN A 25 -19.26 -11.54 20.56
CA ASN A 25 -19.48 -10.43 21.49
C ASN A 25 -19.51 -9.06 20.81
N MET A 26 -18.70 -8.84 19.77
CA MET A 26 -18.57 -7.55 19.10
C MET A 26 -19.60 -7.33 18.00
N THR A 27 -20.11 -8.40 17.37
CA THR A 27 -21.12 -8.34 16.31
C THR A 27 -22.54 -8.61 16.81
N GLY A 28 -22.68 -9.14 18.03
CA GLY A 28 -23.97 -9.56 18.59
C GLY A 28 -24.54 -10.83 17.95
N LEU A 29 -23.71 -11.59 17.21
CA LEU A 29 -24.10 -12.83 16.53
C LEU A 29 -23.86 -14.03 17.43
N GLU A 30 -24.64 -15.10 17.24
CA GLU A 30 -24.36 -16.36 17.92
C GLU A 30 -23.16 -17.09 17.30
N ILE A 31 -22.45 -17.86 18.14
CA ILE A 31 -21.29 -18.65 17.70
C ILE A 31 -21.66 -19.61 16.55
N ARG A 32 -22.87 -20.20 16.60
CA ARG A 32 -23.38 -21.12 15.56
C ARG A 32 -23.53 -20.45 14.20
N GLU A 33 -23.90 -19.17 14.18
CA GLU A 33 -24.04 -18.40 12.94
C GLU A 33 -22.67 -17.97 12.40
N LEU A 34 -21.67 -17.88 13.28
CA LEU A 34 -20.34 -17.41 12.97
C LEU A 34 -19.43 -18.51 12.39
N GLU A 35 -19.57 -19.76 12.83
CA GLU A 35 -18.79 -20.91 12.32
C GLU A 35 -18.78 -21.07 10.79
N PRO A 36 -19.93 -21.04 10.08
CA PRO A 36 -19.94 -21.13 8.62
C PRO A 36 -19.27 -19.92 7.97
N ILE A 37 -19.46 -18.72 8.55
CA ILE A 37 -18.85 -17.48 8.04
C ILE A 37 -17.33 -17.52 8.19
N ILE A 38 -16.82 -17.94 9.35
CA ILE A 38 -15.37 -18.07 9.59
C ILE A 38 -14.75 -19.09 8.64
N SER A 39 -15.45 -20.21 8.39
CA SER A 39 -15.01 -21.23 7.44
C SER A 39 -14.94 -20.70 6.01
N GLU A 40 -15.93 -19.91 5.59
CA GLU A 40 -15.93 -19.21 4.30
C GLU A 40 -14.76 -18.21 4.21
N LEU A 41 -14.55 -17.39 5.24
CA LEU A 41 -13.46 -16.40 5.28
C LEU A 41 -12.06 -17.04 5.26
N LEU A 42 -11.90 -18.23 5.82
CA LEU A 42 -10.68 -19.04 5.73
C LEU A 42 -10.47 -19.56 4.30
N LYS A 43 -11.53 -20.07 3.67
CA LYS A 43 -11.51 -20.56 2.28
C LYS A 43 -11.16 -19.44 1.29
N ASP A 44 -11.74 -18.26 1.49
CA ASP A 44 -11.49 -17.04 0.72
C ASP A 44 -10.12 -16.40 1.01
N LYS A 45 -9.35 -16.98 1.97
CA LYS A 45 -8.05 -16.49 2.42
C LYS A 45 -8.09 -15.04 2.92
N ILE A 46 -9.25 -14.57 3.41
CA ILE A 46 -9.40 -13.25 4.04
C ILE A 46 -8.77 -13.28 5.44
N ILE A 47 -8.95 -14.40 6.16
CA ILE A 47 -8.34 -14.67 7.47
C ILE A 47 -7.49 -15.94 7.39
N ARG A 48 -6.58 -16.10 8.35
CA ARG A 48 -5.72 -17.28 8.53
C ARG A 48 -5.64 -17.65 10.00
N LEU A 49 -5.41 -18.94 10.25
CA LEU A 49 -5.15 -19.44 11.58
C LEU A 49 -3.75 -19.02 12.03
N ALA A 50 -3.64 -18.39 13.20
CA ALA A 50 -2.38 -17.97 13.80
C ALA A 50 -1.82 -19.00 14.80
N SER A 51 -2.71 -19.72 15.50
CA SER A 51 -2.37 -20.82 16.40
C SER A 51 -3.32 -21.98 16.15
N HIS A 52 -2.81 -23.21 16.18
CA HIS A 52 -3.63 -24.42 16.03
C HIS A 52 -4.14 -24.94 17.38
N ARG A 53 -3.57 -24.46 18.49
CA ARG A 53 -3.93 -24.91 19.86
C ARG A 53 -5.13 -24.14 20.41
N GLU A 54 -5.18 -22.86 20.09
CA GLU A 54 -6.25 -21.94 20.43
C GLU A 54 -6.72 -21.42 19.08
N SER A 55 -8.01 -21.56 18.73
CA SER A 55 -8.59 -21.18 17.43
C SER A 55 -8.54 -19.67 17.21
N ILE A 56 -7.33 -19.13 17.08
CA ILE A 56 -7.00 -17.72 16.96
C ILE A 56 -6.79 -17.43 15.49
N TYR A 57 -7.56 -16.46 15.01
CA TYR A 57 -7.56 -16.00 13.63
C TYR A 57 -6.87 -14.64 13.54
N VAL A 58 -6.24 -14.42 12.38
CA VAL A 58 -5.64 -13.15 12.01
C VAL A 58 -6.02 -12.85 10.57
N ARG A 59 -6.25 -11.57 10.24
CA ARG A 59 -6.43 -11.15 8.85
C ARG A 59 -5.22 -11.53 7.99
N SER A 60 -5.43 -12.31 6.94
CA SER A 60 -4.38 -12.80 6.04
C SER A 60 -3.68 -11.67 5.30
N ASN A 61 -4.43 -10.61 4.99
CA ASN A 61 -3.98 -9.54 4.10
C ASN A 61 -3.87 -8.19 4.81
N ARG A 62 -2.98 -8.10 5.81
CA ARG A 62 -2.64 -6.80 6.45
C ARG A 62 -2.06 -5.80 5.43
N PHE A 63 -1.47 -6.31 4.35
CA PHE A 63 -0.87 -5.54 3.25
C PHE A 63 -1.15 -6.24 1.91
N SER A 64 -2.34 -6.04 1.34
CA SER A 64 -2.69 -6.60 0.02
C SER A 64 -1.91 -5.92 -1.10
N THR A 65 -0.76 -6.48 -1.47
CA THR A 65 -0.01 -6.06 -2.66
C THR A 65 -0.77 -6.28 -3.97
N ASN A 66 -1.77 -7.16 -3.97
CA ASN A 66 -2.66 -7.38 -5.12
C ASN A 66 -3.65 -6.24 -5.32
N LEU A 67 -4.12 -5.58 -4.25
CA LEU A 67 -4.99 -4.42 -4.37
C LEU A 67 -4.25 -3.25 -5.04
N ASP A 68 -2.97 -3.03 -4.71
CA ASP A 68 -2.12 -2.06 -5.39
C ASP A 68 -1.96 -2.36 -6.89
N LYS A 69 -1.86 -3.64 -7.27
CA LYS A 69 -1.76 -4.06 -8.67
C LYS A 69 -3.08 -3.89 -9.43
N GLN A 70 -4.21 -4.21 -8.79
CA GLN A 70 -5.56 -4.06 -9.37
C GLN A 70 -5.98 -2.58 -9.45
N LEU A 71 -5.71 -1.78 -8.42
CA LEU A 71 -6.00 -0.33 -8.42
C LEU A 71 -5.19 0.43 -9.46
N ARG A 72 -3.93 0.07 -9.70
CA ARG A 72 -3.09 0.72 -10.72
C ARG A 72 -3.60 0.49 -12.14
N ALA A 73 -4.24 -0.65 -12.43
CA ALA A 73 -4.76 -0.94 -13.76
C ALA A 73 -6.01 -0.10 -14.12
N HIS A 74 -6.74 0.38 -13.11
CA HIS A 74 -7.95 1.20 -13.28
C HIS A 74 -7.78 2.62 -12.72
N TRP A 75 -6.54 3.11 -12.62
CA TRP A 75 -6.28 4.43 -12.07
C TRP A 75 -6.74 5.51 -13.05
N SER A 76 -7.73 6.31 -12.65
CA SER A 76 -8.14 7.52 -13.37
C SER A 76 -7.25 8.68 -12.94
N PHE A 77 -6.53 9.27 -13.91
CA PHE A 77 -5.72 10.46 -13.68
C PHE A 77 -6.54 11.71 -13.98
N ASP A 78 -6.72 12.55 -12.96
CA ASP A 78 -7.35 13.85 -13.12
C ASP A 78 -6.30 14.89 -13.58
N PRO A 79 -6.45 15.48 -14.78
CA PRO A 79 -5.52 16.50 -15.28
C PRO A 79 -5.38 17.70 -14.34
N LYS A 80 -6.46 18.09 -13.64
CA LYS A 80 -6.42 19.22 -12.68
C LYS A 80 -5.55 18.88 -11.48
N ALA A 81 -5.69 17.66 -10.95
CA ALA A 81 -4.87 17.18 -9.85
C ALA A 81 -3.39 17.02 -10.25
N ALA A 82 -3.12 16.58 -11.49
CA ALA A 82 -1.77 16.51 -12.04
C ALA A 82 -1.13 17.90 -12.17
N LEU A 83 -1.87 18.89 -12.68
CA LEU A 83 -1.41 20.27 -12.79
C LEU A 83 -1.09 20.87 -11.41
N ALA A 84 -1.99 20.71 -10.43
CA ALA A 84 -1.76 21.21 -9.07
C ALA A 84 -0.53 20.58 -8.41
N LEU A 85 -0.28 19.29 -8.66
CA LEU A 85 0.92 18.61 -8.19
C LEU A 85 2.18 19.14 -8.90
N LEU A 86 2.08 19.43 -10.20
CA LEU A 86 3.17 20.02 -10.98
C LEU A 86 3.54 21.40 -10.46
N ASP A 87 2.56 22.27 -10.26
CA ASP A 87 2.73 23.63 -9.70
C ASP A 87 3.41 23.58 -8.32
N LEU A 88 3.05 22.61 -7.47
CA LEU A 88 3.69 22.44 -6.18
C LEU A 88 5.18 22.10 -6.33
N ILE A 89 5.52 21.19 -7.25
CA ILE A 89 6.90 20.76 -7.51
C ILE A 89 7.72 21.89 -8.15
N GLU A 90 7.10 22.75 -8.94
CA GLU A 90 7.77 23.91 -9.53
C GLU A 90 8.11 24.97 -8.47
N ARG A 91 7.19 25.23 -7.55
CA ARG A 91 7.37 26.25 -6.49
C ARG A 91 8.40 25.86 -5.43
N ARG A 92 8.66 24.57 -5.25
CA ARG A 92 9.54 24.05 -4.19
C ARG A 92 10.33 22.86 -4.67
N SER A 93 11.62 22.82 -4.35
CA SER A 93 12.43 21.62 -4.61
C SER A 93 12.07 20.48 -3.65
N PHE A 94 11.78 19.31 -4.19
CA PHE A 94 11.53 18.10 -3.41
C PHE A 94 12.49 16.98 -3.80
N THR A 95 13.12 16.34 -2.81
CA THR A 95 14.00 15.18 -3.03
C THR A 95 13.29 13.84 -2.77
N SER A 96 12.13 13.88 -2.11
CA SER A 96 11.43 12.69 -1.62
C SER A 96 9.93 12.73 -1.87
N ILE A 97 9.35 11.57 -2.22
CA ILE A 97 7.90 11.40 -2.35
C ILE A 97 7.18 11.69 -1.02
N ARG A 98 7.85 11.42 0.11
CA ARG A 98 7.29 11.66 1.44
C ARG A 98 7.04 13.15 1.68
N SER A 99 8.02 14.00 1.38
CA SER A 99 7.87 15.45 1.55
C SER A 99 6.86 16.05 0.58
N ILE A 100 6.76 15.53 -0.65
CA ILE A 100 5.70 15.93 -1.59
C ILE A 100 4.32 15.56 -1.04
N ALA A 101 4.14 14.32 -0.55
CA ALA A 101 2.88 13.85 0.00
C ALA A 101 2.42 14.67 1.21
N GLU A 102 3.35 15.02 2.10
CA GLU A 102 3.09 15.87 3.27
C GLU A 102 2.70 17.30 2.85
N ALA A 103 3.38 17.88 1.86
CA ALA A 103 3.07 19.23 1.35
C ALA A 103 1.78 19.30 0.51
N PHE A 104 1.46 18.24 -0.24
CA PHE A 104 0.29 18.18 -1.14
C PHE A 104 -0.98 17.69 -0.42
N GLY A 105 -0.87 17.07 0.76
CA GLY A 105 -2.01 16.54 1.50
C GLY A 105 -2.62 15.26 0.91
N ARG A 106 -1.82 14.43 0.23
CA ARG A 106 -2.26 13.14 -0.33
C ARG A 106 -1.39 11.99 0.16
N SER A 107 -1.86 10.76 -0.05
CA SER A 107 -1.10 9.57 0.33
C SER A 107 0.17 9.42 -0.51
N ARG A 108 1.22 8.81 0.07
CA ARG A 108 2.48 8.55 -0.64
C ARG A 108 2.28 7.70 -1.89
N GLN A 109 1.35 6.75 -1.85
CA GLN A 109 1.03 5.90 -2.99
C GLN A 109 0.37 6.70 -4.11
N TRP A 110 -0.55 7.60 -3.78
CA TRP A 110 -1.18 8.50 -4.75
C TRP A 110 -0.14 9.37 -5.45
N VAL A 111 0.74 10.02 -4.69
CA VAL A 111 1.83 10.84 -5.25
C VAL A 111 2.76 10.00 -6.10
N PHE A 112 3.15 8.81 -5.64
CA PHE A 112 4.02 7.93 -6.41
C PHE A 112 3.42 7.56 -7.78
N VAL A 113 2.15 7.19 -7.81
CA VAL A 113 1.45 6.80 -9.06
C VAL A 113 1.34 7.99 -10.02
N TYR A 114 0.99 9.18 -9.51
CA TYR A 114 0.96 10.40 -10.34
C TYR A 114 2.34 10.79 -10.87
N LEU A 115 3.39 10.69 -10.05
CA LEU A 115 4.76 10.96 -10.50
C LEU A 115 5.22 9.96 -11.57
N GLU A 116 4.91 8.66 -11.44
CA GLU A 116 5.23 7.68 -12.49
C GLU A 116 4.53 8.00 -13.80
N ALA A 117 3.23 8.35 -13.76
CA ALA A 117 2.47 8.71 -14.95
C ALA A 117 3.00 10.00 -15.62
N MET A 118 3.26 11.05 -14.85
CA MET A 118 3.83 12.30 -15.36
C MET A 118 5.24 12.12 -15.94
N ALA A 119 6.08 11.30 -15.28
CA ALA A 119 7.42 11.00 -15.78
C ALA A 119 7.37 10.20 -17.09
N SER A 120 6.38 9.32 -17.25
CA SER A 120 6.20 8.48 -18.44
C SER A 120 5.92 9.30 -19.70
N VAL A 121 5.25 10.43 -19.55
CA VAL A 121 4.99 11.39 -20.64
C VAL A 121 5.96 12.58 -20.66
N LYS A 122 7.05 12.51 -19.88
CA LYS A 122 8.10 13.54 -19.79
C LYS A 122 7.59 14.92 -19.35
N VAL A 123 6.55 14.97 -18.52
CA VAL A 123 6.09 16.21 -17.85
C VAL A 123 7.03 16.57 -16.70
N ILE A 124 7.53 15.55 -15.98
CA ILE A 124 8.49 15.71 -14.89
C ILE A 124 9.77 14.89 -15.12
N GLY A 125 10.85 15.34 -14.49
CA GLY A 125 12.14 14.66 -14.46
C GLY A 125 12.71 14.58 -13.04
N ILE A 126 13.92 14.05 -12.95
CA ILE A 126 14.72 14.03 -11.72
C ILE A 126 16.13 14.48 -12.09
N ASN A 127 16.68 15.42 -11.33
CA ASN A 127 18.07 15.88 -11.41
C ASN A 127 18.76 15.68 -10.05
N LYS A 128 19.98 16.19 -9.87
CA LYS A 128 20.72 16.08 -8.60
C LYS A 128 20.03 16.79 -7.42
N SER A 129 19.21 17.81 -7.67
CA SER A 129 18.52 18.57 -6.62
C SER A 129 17.13 18.02 -6.27
N GLY A 130 16.56 17.13 -7.10
CA GLY A 130 15.28 16.49 -6.79
C GLY A 130 14.39 16.30 -8.02
N TYR A 131 13.08 16.30 -7.78
CA TYR A 131 12.07 16.32 -8.84
C TYR A 131 12.07 17.71 -9.51
N CYS A 132 11.98 17.74 -10.84
CA CYS A 132 11.91 18.96 -11.62
C CYS A 132 10.82 18.88 -12.70
N VAL A 133 10.28 20.03 -13.09
CA VAL A 133 9.33 20.14 -14.20
C VAL A 133 10.08 20.21 -15.52
N LEU A 134 9.57 19.52 -16.55
CA LEU A 134 10.13 19.51 -17.90
C LEU A 134 9.17 20.17 -18.90
N ASP A 135 7.88 19.85 -18.86
CA ASP A 135 6.92 20.34 -19.85
C ASP A 135 5.48 20.34 -19.30
N HIS A 136 4.93 21.54 -19.08
CA HIS A 136 3.56 21.76 -18.61
C HIS A 136 2.50 21.39 -19.66
N GLN A 137 2.82 21.49 -20.96
CA GLN A 137 1.86 21.32 -22.05
C GLN A 137 1.41 19.85 -22.21
N LYS A 138 2.17 18.91 -21.65
CA LYS A 138 1.89 17.47 -21.73
C LYS A 138 1.04 16.94 -20.58
N ILE A 139 0.55 17.78 -19.68
CA ILE A 139 -0.38 17.39 -18.61
C ILE A 139 -1.62 16.64 -19.12
N PRO A 140 -2.27 17.03 -20.24
CA PRO A 140 -3.41 16.28 -20.79
C PRO A 140 -3.07 14.84 -21.20
N MET A 141 -1.80 14.51 -21.40
CA MET A 141 -1.34 13.17 -21.79
C MET A 141 -1.09 12.26 -20.58
N VAL A 142 -1.12 12.79 -19.35
CA VAL A 142 -0.83 12.02 -18.12
C VAL A 142 -1.79 10.84 -17.99
N GLY A 143 -1.24 9.65 -17.78
CA GLY A 143 -2.01 8.42 -17.66
C GLY A 143 -2.23 7.66 -18.98
N SER A 144 -1.94 8.27 -20.13
CA SER A 144 -2.02 7.60 -21.44
C SER A 144 -1.03 6.43 -21.54
N ILE A 145 0.15 6.59 -20.94
CA ILE A 145 1.18 5.57 -20.83
C ILE A 145 1.79 5.67 -19.43
N VAL A 146 1.92 4.54 -18.74
CA VAL A 146 2.56 4.47 -17.40
C VAL A 146 3.65 3.41 -17.40
N ILE A 147 4.90 3.85 -17.41
CA ILE A 147 6.10 3.02 -17.38
C ILE A 147 6.47 2.76 -15.91
N LYS A 148 6.33 1.51 -15.49
CA LYS A 148 6.65 1.10 -14.11
C LYS A 148 8.15 1.22 -13.85
N GLY A 149 8.52 1.80 -12.70
CA GLY A 149 9.92 1.89 -12.30
C GLY A 149 10.70 3.03 -12.96
N ILE A 150 10.08 3.84 -13.82
CA ILE A 150 10.72 4.97 -14.51
C ILE A 150 11.38 5.96 -13.55
N LEU A 151 10.77 6.20 -12.37
CA LEU A 151 11.36 7.09 -11.36
C LEU A 151 12.67 6.54 -10.79
N GLY A 152 12.83 5.21 -10.75
CA GLY A 152 14.09 4.56 -10.38
C GLY A 152 15.16 4.76 -11.45
N GLU A 153 14.79 4.56 -12.72
CA GLU A 153 15.69 4.80 -13.86
C GLU A 153 16.15 6.25 -13.94
N LEU A 154 15.24 7.20 -13.77
CA LEU A 154 15.55 8.64 -13.76
C LEU A 154 16.50 9.00 -12.61
N ARG A 155 16.32 8.43 -11.42
CA ARG A 155 17.26 8.61 -10.30
C ARG A 155 18.66 8.08 -10.63
N SER A 156 18.74 6.89 -11.22
CA SER A 156 20.02 6.31 -11.64
C SER A 156 20.72 7.18 -12.69
N LYS A 157 19.97 7.67 -13.70
CA LYS A 157 20.49 8.58 -14.73
C LYS A 157 20.94 9.92 -14.16
N ALA A 158 20.28 10.41 -13.12
CA ALA A 158 20.68 11.62 -12.40
C ALA A 158 21.92 11.44 -11.50
N GLY A 159 22.48 10.23 -11.42
CA GLY A 159 23.62 9.91 -10.55
C GLY A 159 23.28 9.90 -9.06
N MET A 160 22.00 9.76 -8.71
CA MET A 160 21.60 9.66 -7.31
C MET A 160 21.84 8.24 -6.78
N PRO A 161 22.36 8.08 -5.55
CA PRO A 161 22.55 6.76 -4.97
C PRO A 161 21.20 6.04 -4.85
N PRO A 162 21.14 4.74 -5.14
CA PRO A 162 19.93 3.97 -4.90
C PRO A 162 19.58 4.08 -3.42
N LYS A 163 18.31 4.38 -3.11
CA LYS A 163 17.84 4.33 -1.72
C LYS A 163 18.09 2.92 -1.20
N GLN A 164 19.01 2.78 -0.23
CA GLN A 164 19.31 1.51 0.41
C GLN A 164 17.99 0.91 0.89
N ARG A 165 17.57 -0.19 0.26
CA ARG A 165 16.49 -1.00 0.79
C ARG A 165 17.06 -1.66 2.04
N ALA A 166 16.43 -1.44 3.20
CA ALA A 166 16.80 -2.18 4.39
C ALA A 166 16.87 -3.67 4.00
N PRO A 167 17.96 -4.38 4.34
CA PRO A 167 18.08 -5.78 3.99
C PRO A 167 16.82 -6.49 4.46
N TYR A 168 16.20 -7.26 3.57
CA TYR A 168 15.07 -8.10 3.92
C TYR A 168 15.48 -8.89 5.17
N ARG A 169 14.71 -8.80 6.25
CA ARG A 169 15.03 -9.45 7.54
C ARG A 169 14.94 -10.95 7.32
N THR A 170 16.01 -11.56 6.82
CA THR A 170 16.10 -12.99 6.56
C THR A 170 15.81 -13.72 7.87
N LYS A 171 15.00 -14.78 7.82
CA LYS A 171 14.56 -15.61 8.97
C LYS A 171 15.70 -16.21 9.83
N LYS A 172 16.98 -15.90 9.56
CA LYS A 172 18.15 -16.34 10.33
C LYS A 172 18.13 -15.91 11.80
N ARG A 173 17.39 -14.87 12.20
CA ARG A 173 17.26 -14.48 13.61
C ARG A 173 16.30 -15.35 14.43
N MET A 174 15.44 -16.17 13.82
CA MET A 174 14.58 -17.11 14.57
C MET A 174 15.28 -18.42 14.93
N ALA A 175 16.45 -18.71 14.34
CA ALA A 175 17.22 -19.92 14.60
C ALA A 175 18.34 -19.72 15.66
N GLN A 176 18.44 -18.55 16.29
CA GLN A 176 19.52 -18.20 17.23
C GLN A 176 19.08 -18.09 18.70
N HIS A 177 17.87 -18.55 19.04
CA HIS A 177 17.52 -18.84 20.43
C HIS A 177 17.33 -20.33 20.60
N PRO A 178 18.40 -21.12 20.85
CA PRO A 178 18.23 -22.38 21.52
C PRO A 178 17.60 -22.09 22.89
N GLN A 179 16.58 -22.88 23.22
CA GLN A 179 15.94 -22.91 24.52
C GLN A 179 17.01 -22.99 25.61
N GLN A 180 17.12 -21.94 26.42
CA GLN A 180 17.67 -22.04 27.76
C GLN A 180 16.54 -21.69 28.71
N ALA A 181 15.83 -22.72 29.15
CA ALA A 181 15.08 -22.73 30.39
C ALA A 181 15.22 -24.14 30.95
N LEU A 182 15.82 -24.21 32.12
CA LEU A 182 15.98 -25.37 33.00
C LEU A 182 14.63 -25.99 33.35
#